data_AF-A0A2G8JUG6-F1
#
_entry.id   AF-A0A2G8JUG6-F1
#
_cell.length_a   1.000
_cell.length_b   1.000
_cell.length_c   1.000
_cell.angle_alpha   90.00
_cell.angle_beta   90.00
_cell.angle_gamma   90.00
#
_symmetry.space_group_name_H-M   'P 1'
#
loop_
_entity.id
_entity.type
_entity.pdbx_description
1 polymer ?
#
loop_
_entity_poly.entity_id
_entity_poly.type
_entity_poly.pdbx_seq_one_letter_code
_entity_poly.pdbx_strand_id
1 'polypeptide(L)'
;MVGTRARILFAVLFPALIFTPSASQQVRSVTDPHECSSDEFQCSEMECVPLRLVCDRFADCKNARDEQNCNGADGRANPGTYGTYFVFAWPEAPQGSSFSLSMMSVTNRTAIVNITIPHGHRRWTETILPRNRSSIHINQSYVAMGSRDLADVTVKVVSNYDISVTAMSENSGSLNTFQVLPVASLGEEYYVPLIYSTMPGIVTISALSEETKVTIKFSRKVSVGEDVSTGKVVSTGDVLKQSLNSFQTYQVYISRADDQDDDHVVVMHLEADRPVAVVSGSICARMPPGYGTCDYLVEQFPPFNQWGQRFTIPSFLNRKKYSMLVIAGRIKQSLIPQTKTLSRLTKASTVYIHSRVGYVLWSQLSRSWSFCFQRHG
;
A
#
# COMPACT_ATOMS: atom_id res chain seq x y z
N MET A 1 45.89 31.15 -44.34
CA MET A 1 46.39 29.79 -44.61
C MET A 1 45.45 28.79 -43.96
N VAL A 2 45.29 27.62 -44.59
CA VAL A 2 44.27 26.57 -44.33
C VAL A 2 42.88 26.97 -44.82
N GLY A 3 42.20 26.31 -45.76
CA GLY A 3 42.39 25.01 -46.40
C GLY A 3 41.01 24.45 -46.75
N THR A 4 40.53 24.73 -47.96
CA THR A 4 39.24 24.33 -48.56
C THR A 4 39.23 22.82 -48.87
N ARG A 5 38.08 22.12 -48.77
CA ARG A 5 37.39 21.47 -49.92
C ARG A 5 36.17 20.62 -49.54
N ALA A 6 35.14 20.82 -50.36
CA ALA A 6 33.83 20.16 -50.37
C ALA A 6 33.90 18.71 -50.89
N ARG A 7 32.88 17.91 -50.53
CA ARG A 7 32.68 16.53 -51.00
C ARG A 7 31.75 16.53 -52.22
N ILE A 8 32.18 15.85 -53.28
CA ILE A 8 31.50 15.66 -54.55
C ILE A 8 30.72 14.33 -54.53
N LEU A 9 29.52 14.34 -55.11
CA LEU A 9 28.61 13.22 -55.31
C LEU A 9 28.99 12.47 -56.60
N PHE A 10 29.09 11.14 -56.58
CA PHE A 10 29.17 10.30 -57.78
C PHE A 10 27.92 9.43 -57.89
N ALA A 11 27.18 9.61 -58.99
CA ALA A 11 26.09 8.74 -59.42
C ALA A 11 26.61 7.84 -60.56
N VAL A 12 26.30 6.54 -60.50
CA VAL A 12 26.53 5.60 -61.62
C VAL A 12 25.24 4.81 -61.83
N LEU A 13 24.70 4.91 -63.04
CA LEU A 13 23.57 4.16 -63.58
C LEU A 13 24.08 2.88 -64.23
N PHE A 14 23.42 1.74 -64.00
CA PHE A 14 23.47 0.57 -64.89
C PHE A 14 22.05 -0.02 -65.08
N PRO A 15 21.78 -0.67 -66.24
CA PRO A 15 20.47 -0.69 -66.89
C PRO A 15 19.61 -1.91 -66.54
N ALA A 16 18.32 -1.78 -66.90
CA ALA A 16 17.27 -2.77 -66.75
C ALA A 16 17.37 -3.97 -67.71
N LEU A 17 17.01 -5.16 -67.21
CA LEU A 17 16.54 -6.30 -68.01
C LEU A 17 15.28 -6.88 -67.33
N ILE A 18 14.28 -7.22 -68.15
CA ILE A 18 12.90 -7.62 -67.78
C ILE A 18 12.65 -9.09 -68.18
N PHE A 19 11.68 -9.72 -67.49
CA PHE A 19 10.93 -10.99 -67.74
C PHE A 19 11.56 -12.27 -67.16
N THR A 20 10.87 -13.09 -66.36
CA THR A 20 9.46 -13.59 -66.45
C THR A 20 8.85 -13.95 -65.06
N PRO A 21 7.53 -14.11 -64.92
CA PRO A 21 6.88 -14.63 -63.70
C PRO A 21 6.43 -16.10 -63.85
N SER A 22 6.70 -16.96 -62.87
CA SER A 22 5.85 -18.12 -62.57
C SER A 22 6.22 -18.85 -61.29
N ALA A 23 5.16 -19.46 -60.73
CA ALA A 23 5.13 -20.55 -59.76
C ALA A 23 5.38 -20.20 -58.27
N SER A 24 4.25 -20.06 -57.58
CA SER A 24 4.03 -20.35 -56.17
C SER A 24 4.76 -21.61 -55.69
N GLN A 25 5.59 -21.46 -54.66
CA GLN A 25 5.59 -22.28 -53.43
C GLN A 25 6.78 -21.86 -52.56
N GLN A 26 6.51 -21.18 -51.45
CA GLN A 26 7.39 -21.26 -50.29
C GLN A 26 6.61 -21.92 -49.17
N VAL A 27 6.86 -23.22 -49.01
CA VAL A 27 6.69 -23.93 -47.76
C VAL A 27 7.61 -23.24 -46.75
N ARG A 28 7.04 -22.42 -45.86
CA ARG A 28 7.77 -21.96 -44.68
C ARG A 28 7.66 -23.03 -43.61
N SER A 29 8.84 -23.47 -43.21
CA SER A 29 9.19 -24.32 -42.07
C SER A 29 8.20 -24.26 -40.90
N VAL A 30 7.79 -25.44 -40.44
CA VAL A 30 7.32 -25.65 -39.08
C VAL A 30 8.46 -25.23 -38.15
N THR A 31 8.33 -24.09 -37.49
CA THR A 31 9.20 -23.69 -36.38
C THR A 31 8.58 -24.19 -35.07
N ASP A 32 9.43 -24.86 -34.29
CA ASP A 32 9.27 -25.36 -32.93
C ASP A 32 8.28 -24.57 -32.03
N PRO A 33 7.35 -25.23 -31.33
CA PRO A 33 6.49 -24.58 -30.35
C PRO A 33 7.15 -24.61 -28.96
N HIS A 34 8.24 -23.89 -28.76
CA HIS A 34 8.83 -23.72 -27.42
C HIS A 34 9.50 -22.35 -27.21
N GLU A 35 8.99 -21.31 -27.86
CA GLU A 35 9.22 -19.93 -27.41
C GLU A 35 7.96 -19.43 -26.70
N CYS A 36 8.15 -18.88 -25.49
CA CYS A 36 7.08 -18.22 -24.75
C CYS A 36 6.43 -17.13 -25.60
N SER A 37 5.15 -16.83 -25.35
CA SER A 37 4.45 -15.75 -26.06
C SER A 37 5.18 -14.41 -25.90
N SER A 38 4.95 -13.45 -26.79
CA SER A 38 5.55 -12.10 -26.69
C SER A 38 5.21 -11.35 -25.40
N ASP A 39 4.16 -11.79 -24.69
CA ASP A 39 3.70 -11.23 -23.41
C ASP A 39 4.15 -12.06 -22.19
N GLU A 40 5.05 -13.04 -22.39
CA GLU A 40 5.54 -13.96 -21.37
C GLU A 40 7.07 -13.92 -21.28
N PHE A 41 7.58 -14.16 -20.07
CA PHE A 41 8.98 -14.29 -19.72
C PHE A 41 9.34 -15.76 -19.56
N GLN A 42 10.45 -16.16 -20.18
CA GLN A 42 10.92 -17.53 -20.14
C GLN A 42 11.80 -17.78 -18.91
N CYS A 43 11.26 -18.49 -17.92
CA CYS A 43 11.99 -18.96 -16.74
C CYS A 43 13.01 -20.05 -17.12
N SER A 44 12.56 -21.03 -17.92
CA SER A 44 13.31 -22.20 -18.41
C SER A 44 12.72 -22.72 -19.73
N GLU A 45 13.31 -23.75 -20.36
CA GLU A 45 12.88 -24.28 -21.68
C GLU A 45 11.39 -24.66 -21.77
N MET A 46 10.71 -24.89 -20.64
CA MET A 46 9.28 -25.27 -20.61
C MET A 46 8.47 -24.51 -19.54
N GLU A 47 8.95 -23.34 -19.10
CA GLU A 47 8.27 -22.55 -18.07
C GLU A 47 8.24 -21.08 -18.49
N CYS A 48 7.02 -20.58 -18.67
CA CYS A 48 6.73 -19.21 -19.05
C CYS A 48 5.86 -18.58 -17.97
N VAL A 49 6.22 -17.39 -17.51
CA VAL A 49 5.40 -16.57 -16.61
C VAL A 49 5.00 -15.29 -17.35
N PRO A 50 3.80 -14.74 -17.17
CA PRO A 50 3.44 -13.45 -17.75
C PRO A 50 4.48 -12.36 -17.40
N LEU A 51 4.82 -11.48 -18.35
CA LEU A 51 5.82 -10.41 -18.12
C LEU A 51 5.49 -9.52 -16.90
N ARG A 52 4.22 -9.44 -16.50
CA ARG A 52 3.76 -8.72 -15.29
C ARG A 52 4.21 -9.34 -13.97
N LEU A 53 4.69 -10.58 -13.99
CA LEU A 53 5.19 -11.35 -12.83
C LEU A 53 6.73 -11.31 -12.75
N VAL A 54 7.40 -10.60 -13.67
CA VAL A 54 8.85 -10.43 -13.63
C VAL A 54 9.18 -9.26 -12.72
N CYS A 55 10.07 -9.48 -11.76
CA CYS A 55 10.51 -8.50 -10.76
C CYS A 55 9.33 -7.91 -9.95
N ASP A 56 8.30 -8.71 -9.66
CA ASP A 56 7.14 -8.32 -8.86
C ASP A 56 7.30 -8.65 -7.35
N ARG A 57 8.50 -9.16 -6.98
CA ARG A 57 8.92 -9.64 -5.65
C ARG A 57 8.38 -11.00 -5.26
N PHE A 58 7.65 -11.69 -6.14
CA PHE A 58 7.21 -13.05 -5.94
C PHE A 58 7.94 -13.97 -6.91
N ALA A 59 8.44 -15.09 -6.39
CA ALA A 59 9.03 -16.10 -7.25
C ALA A 59 7.90 -16.90 -7.93
N ASP A 60 7.51 -16.49 -9.13
CA ASP A 60 6.57 -17.21 -9.98
C ASP A 60 7.29 -18.26 -10.83
N CYS A 61 8.57 -18.04 -11.17
CA CYS A 61 9.42 -19.10 -11.70
C CYS A 61 9.86 -20.07 -10.59
N LYS A 62 9.90 -21.38 -10.87
CA LYS A 62 10.45 -22.41 -9.97
C LYS A 62 11.90 -22.13 -9.51
N ASN A 63 12.67 -21.45 -10.35
CA ASN A 63 14.06 -21.06 -10.08
C ASN A 63 14.20 -19.59 -9.63
N ALA A 64 13.09 -18.88 -9.40
CA ALA A 64 13.02 -17.46 -9.05
C ALA A 64 13.80 -16.55 -10.03
N ARG A 65 13.91 -16.94 -11.30
CA ARG A 65 14.67 -16.20 -12.32
C ARG A 65 13.99 -14.90 -12.75
N ASP A 66 12.67 -14.91 -12.75
CA ASP A 66 11.82 -13.72 -12.84
C ASP A 66 12.19 -12.65 -11.80
N GLU A 67 12.69 -13.06 -10.63
CA GLU A 67 13.13 -12.15 -9.56
C GLU A 67 14.65 -11.92 -9.54
N GLN A 68 15.38 -12.41 -10.54
CA GLN A 68 16.84 -12.29 -10.63
C GLN A 68 17.25 -11.26 -11.68
N ASN A 69 18.33 -10.52 -11.38
CA ASN A 69 18.92 -9.55 -12.29
C ASN A 69 17.96 -8.43 -12.73
N CYS A 70 17.10 -8.04 -11.79
CA CYS A 70 16.40 -6.77 -11.72
C CYS A 70 17.44 -5.62 -11.63
N ASN A 71 18.17 -5.39 -12.72
CA ASN A 71 19.09 -4.26 -12.88
C ASN A 71 18.22 -3.01 -12.78
N GLY A 72 18.25 -2.27 -11.66
CA GLY A 72 17.28 -1.22 -11.27
C GLY A 72 16.96 -0.04 -12.23
N ALA A 73 17.10 -0.24 -13.54
CA ALA A 73 16.17 0.19 -14.59
C ALA A 73 14.95 -0.76 -14.76
N ASP A 74 14.98 -1.94 -14.14
CA ASP A 74 13.82 -2.64 -13.61
C ASP A 74 13.12 -1.73 -12.58
N GLY A 75 11.82 -1.92 -12.41
CA GLY A 75 10.99 -1.21 -11.45
C GLY A 75 11.76 -0.77 -10.22
N ARG A 76 12.14 0.53 -10.20
CA ARG A 76 11.70 1.31 -9.07
C ARG A 76 10.21 0.95 -9.00
N ALA A 77 9.83 0.11 -8.04
CA ALA A 77 8.56 0.31 -7.38
C ALA A 77 8.65 1.77 -6.91
N ASN A 78 8.35 2.71 -7.83
CA ASN A 78 7.63 3.88 -7.43
C ASN A 78 6.49 3.27 -6.62
N PRO A 79 6.35 3.63 -5.34
CA PRO A 79 5.13 3.36 -4.62
C PRO A 79 4.00 4.03 -5.40
N GLY A 80 3.52 3.30 -6.40
CA GLY A 80 2.55 3.74 -7.35
C GLY A 80 1.19 3.52 -6.71
N THR A 81 0.27 4.42 -7.00
CA THR A 81 -1.13 4.28 -6.61
C THR A 81 -1.93 3.49 -7.65
N TYR A 82 -1.27 3.05 -8.73
CA TYR A 82 -1.84 2.25 -9.80
C TYR A 82 -1.08 0.94 -9.99
N GLY A 83 -1.77 -0.08 -10.50
CA GLY A 83 -1.24 -1.41 -10.76
C GLY A 83 -2.33 -2.36 -11.24
N THR A 84 -2.00 -3.63 -11.33
CA THR A 84 -2.91 -4.69 -11.83
C THR A 84 -3.44 -5.61 -10.73
N TYR A 85 -2.83 -5.58 -9.54
CA TYR A 85 -3.16 -6.50 -8.46
C TYR A 85 -3.23 -5.76 -7.12
N PHE A 86 -4.35 -5.91 -6.41
CA PHE A 86 -4.60 -5.25 -5.13
C PHE A 86 -5.22 -6.23 -4.14
N VAL A 87 -4.82 -6.10 -2.89
CA VAL A 87 -5.44 -6.80 -1.76
C VAL A 87 -5.56 -5.86 -0.56
N PHE A 88 -6.71 -5.92 0.09
CA PHE A 88 -6.98 -5.23 1.36
C PHE A 88 -8.24 -5.82 1.98
N ALA A 89 -8.52 -5.47 3.22
CA ALA A 89 -9.83 -5.69 3.82
C ALA A 89 -10.33 -4.38 4.43
N TRP A 90 -11.64 -4.14 4.37
CA TRP A 90 -12.23 -3.06 5.14
C TRP A 90 -12.16 -3.42 6.63
N PRO A 91 -11.72 -2.48 7.48
CA PRO A 91 -11.90 -2.57 8.92
C PRO A 91 -13.39 -2.49 9.28
N GLU A 92 -13.78 -3.04 10.44
CA GLU A 92 -15.15 -2.91 10.96
C GLU A 92 -15.63 -1.47 10.92
N ALA A 93 -16.88 -1.24 10.50
CA ALA A 93 -17.51 0.07 10.49
C ALA A 93 -18.87 0.01 11.23
N PRO A 94 -19.43 1.18 11.63
CA PRO A 94 -20.73 1.25 12.26
C PRO A 94 -21.83 0.52 11.47
N GLN A 95 -22.84 0.01 12.18
CA GLN A 95 -23.97 -0.67 11.54
C GLN A 95 -24.71 0.26 10.56
N GLY A 96 -25.09 -0.29 9.40
CA GLY A 96 -25.76 0.47 8.35
C GLY A 96 -24.81 1.25 7.44
N SER A 97 -23.49 1.02 7.55
CA SER A 97 -22.52 1.59 6.62
C SER A 97 -22.61 0.90 5.24
N SER A 98 -22.47 1.68 4.17
CA SER A 98 -22.38 1.21 2.80
C SER A 98 -20.92 1.23 2.34
N PHE A 99 -20.51 0.20 1.59
CA PHE A 99 -19.15 0.09 1.07
C PHE A 99 -19.17 0.07 -0.44
N SER A 100 -18.28 0.82 -1.07
CA SER A 100 -18.10 0.76 -2.52
C SER A 100 -16.64 0.77 -2.91
N LEU A 101 -16.34 0.04 -3.98
CA LEU A 101 -15.01 -0.03 -4.56
C LEU A 101 -15.05 0.72 -5.89
N SER A 102 -14.35 1.85 -5.96
CA SER A 102 -14.21 2.65 -7.18
C SER A 102 -12.90 2.28 -7.87
N MET A 103 -12.96 2.00 -9.17
CA MET A 103 -11.83 1.57 -9.98
C MET A 103 -11.75 2.46 -11.22
N MET A 104 -10.57 3.00 -11.52
CA MET A 104 -10.37 3.89 -12.67
C MET A 104 -9.25 3.37 -13.57
N SER A 105 -9.53 3.28 -14.88
CA SER A 105 -8.48 2.96 -15.86
C SER A 105 -7.54 4.15 -16.02
N VAL A 106 -6.24 3.91 -15.83
CA VAL A 106 -5.18 4.91 -16.07
C VAL A 106 -4.53 4.75 -17.45
N THR A 107 -4.94 3.74 -18.21
CA THR A 107 -4.41 3.44 -19.54
C THR A 107 -5.40 3.86 -20.63
N ASN A 108 -4.93 3.88 -21.88
CA ASN A 108 -5.79 4.06 -23.06
C ASN A 108 -6.43 2.73 -23.53
N ARG A 109 -6.37 1.66 -22.72
CA ARG A 109 -6.94 0.35 -23.05
C ARG A 109 -8.13 0.04 -22.14
N THR A 110 -9.07 -0.75 -22.66
CA THR A 110 -10.21 -1.25 -21.89
C THR A 110 -9.69 -2.30 -20.89
N ALA A 111 -9.88 -2.03 -19.61
CA ALA A 111 -9.47 -2.92 -18.53
C ALA A 111 -10.62 -3.87 -18.15
N ILE A 112 -10.30 -5.14 -17.94
CA ILE A 112 -11.21 -6.14 -17.39
C ILE A 112 -10.74 -6.44 -15.98
N VAL A 113 -11.59 -6.17 -15.00
CA VAL A 113 -11.26 -6.25 -13.58
C VAL A 113 -12.10 -7.33 -12.92
N ASN A 114 -11.43 -8.29 -12.31
CA ASN A 114 -12.03 -9.36 -11.52
C ASN A 114 -11.86 -9.06 -10.03
N ILE A 115 -12.98 -8.98 -9.32
CA ILE A 115 -13.00 -8.77 -7.88
C ILE A 115 -13.48 -10.05 -7.21
N THR A 116 -12.74 -10.53 -6.21
CA THR A 116 -13.10 -11.75 -5.46
C THR A 116 -12.98 -11.52 -3.96
N ILE A 117 -13.92 -12.07 -3.20
CA ILE A 117 -13.86 -12.17 -1.73
C ILE A 117 -14.05 -13.65 -1.38
N PRO A 118 -13.09 -14.30 -0.69
CA PRO A 118 -13.19 -15.72 -0.37
C PRO A 118 -14.42 -16.05 0.48
N HIS A 119 -14.74 -15.23 1.49
CA HIS A 119 -15.95 -15.37 2.29
C HIS A 119 -17.21 -15.33 1.43
N GLY A 120 -17.99 -16.42 1.45
CA GLY A 120 -19.20 -16.56 0.65
C GLY A 120 -18.96 -16.66 -0.86
N HIS A 121 -17.72 -16.91 -1.30
CA HIS A 121 -17.33 -17.11 -2.70
C HIS A 121 -17.81 -16.01 -3.66
N ARG A 122 -17.71 -14.74 -3.24
CA ARG A 122 -18.20 -13.62 -4.06
C ARG A 122 -17.24 -13.27 -5.17
N ARG A 123 -17.80 -12.98 -6.34
CA ARG A 123 -17.06 -12.58 -7.53
C ARG A 123 -17.84 -11.53 -8.32
N TRP A 124 -17.12 -10.53 -8.81
CA TRP A 124 -17.60 -9.55 -9.77
C TRP A 124 -16.60 -9.46 -10.92
N THR A 125 -17.10 -9.08 -12.10
CA THR A 125 -16.28 -8.77 -13.26
C THR A 125 -16.76 -7.46 -13.84
N GLU A 126 -15.86 -6.48 -13.90
CA GLU A 126 -16.13 -5.13 -14.39
C GLU A 126 -15.32 -4.85 -15.65
N THR A 127 -15.94 -4.17 -16.61
CA THR A 127 -15.25 -3.69 -17.82
C THR A 127 -15.14 -2.17 -17.75
N ILE A 128 -13.92 -1.66 -17.67
CA ILE A 128 -13.64 -0.25 -17.50
C ILE A 128 -13.08 0.30 -18.82
N LEU A 129 -13.84 1.20 -19.45
CA LEU A 129 -13.39 1.89 -20.65
C LEU A 129 -12.17 2.79 -20.36
N PRO A 130 -11.34 3.11 -21.37
CA PRO A 130 -10.20 3.99 -21.23
C PRO A 130 -10.54 5.31 -20.53
N ARG A 131 -9.74 5.69 -19.52
CA ARG A 131 -9.93 6.92 -18.71
C ARG A 131 -11.31 7.07 -18.06
N ASN A 132 -12.03 5.95 -17.93
CA ASN A 132 -13.33 5.91 -17.27
C ASN A 132 -13.20 5.22 -15.91
N ARG A 133 -14.28 5.29 -15.12
CA ARG A 133 -14.40 4.63 -13.83
C ARG A 133 -15.56 3.64 -13.82
N SER A 134 -15.41 2.56 -13.06
CA SER A 134 -16.52 1.70 -12.63
C SER A 134 -16.51 1.59 -11.11
N SER A 135 -17.65 1.23 -10.54
CA SER A 135 -17.77 1.03 -9.09
C SER A 135 -18.69 -0.14 -8.77
N ILE A 136 -18.31 -0.95 -7.80
CA ILE A 136 -19.16 -2.02 -7.26
C ILE A 136 -19.55 -1.69 -5.82
N HIS A 137 -20.70 -2.21 -5.40
CA HIS A 137 -21.14 -2.15 -4.01
C HIS A 137 -20.81 -3.44 -3.27
N ILE A 138 -20.29 -3.32 -2.05
CA ILE A 138 -19.94 -4.44 -1.18
C ILE A 138 -20.82 -4.35 0.08
N ASN A 139 -21.46 -5.48 0.41
CA ASN A 139 -22.30 -5.56 1.60
C ASN A 139 -21.42 -5.55 2.87
N GLN A 140 -21.93 -4.93 3.94
CA GLN A 140 -21.27 -4.92 5.25
C GLN A 140 -20.94 -6.33 5.79
N SER A 141 -21.64 -7.39 5.36
CA SER A 141 -21.31 -8.77 5.74
C SER A 141 -19.96 -9.29 5.19
N TYR A 142 -19.30 -8.56 4.28
CA TYR A 142 -17.97 -8.91 3.74
C TYR A 142 -16.86 -7.99 4.26
N VAL A 143 -17.09 -7.33 5.40
CA VAL A 143 -16.12 -6.45 6.07
C VAL A 143 -15.60 -7.18 7.30
N ALA A 144 -14.38 -6.86 7.74
CA ALA A 144 -13.83 -7.44 8.96
C ALA A 144 -14.72 -7.06 10.15
N MET A 145 -14.98 -8.03 11.03
CA MET A 145 -15.78 -7.85 12.23
C MET A 145 -15.04 -8.42 13.43
N GLY A 146 -15.21 -7.76 14.56
CA GLY A 146 -14.66 -8.14 15.83
C GLY A 146 -13.14 -8.03 15.93
N SER A 147 -12.57 -8.56 17.02
CA SER A 147 -11.13 -8.53 17.27
C SER A 147 -10.58 -9.93 17.50
N ARG A 148 -9.37 -10.16 17.00
CA ARG A 148 -8.55 -11.37 17.16
C ARG A 148 -8.97 -12.60 16.38
N ASP A 149 -10.19 -12.63 15.82
CA ASP A 149 -10.58 -13.71 14.93
C ASP A 149 -10.03 -13.51 13.52
N LEU A 150 -9.69 -14.63 12.89
CA LEU A 150 -9.33 -14.65 11.48
C LEU A 150 -10.62 -14.66 10.65
N ALA A 151 -10.63 -13.87 9.58
CA ALA A 151 -11.77 -13.78 8.68
C ALA A 151 -11.32 -13.83 7.21
N ASP A 152 -12.10 -14.47 6.36
CA ASP A 152 -11.75 -14.65 4.94
C ASP A 152 -12.33 -13.52 4.05
N VAL A 153 -12.27 -12.29 4.56
CA VAL A 153 -12.92 -11.09 3.98
C VAL A 153 -11.96 -10.21 3.18
N THR A 154 -10.75 -10.71 2.87
CA THR A 154 -9.81 -9.95 2.01
C THR A 154 -10.40 -9.79 0.62
N VAL A 155 -10.50 -8.54 0.18
CA VAL A 155 -10.90 -8.14 -1.16
C VAL A 155 -9.69 -8.24 -2.07
N LYS A 156 -9.80 -9.10 -3.08
CA LYS A 156 -8.79 -9.27 -4.12
C LYS A 156 -9.29 -8.64 -5.41
N VAL A 157 -8.48 -7.76 -6.00
CA VAL A 157 -8.77 -7.09 -7.27
C VAL A 157 -7.67 -7.42 -8.27
N VAL A 158 -8.02 -8.02 -9.39
CA VAL A 158 -7.10 -8.41 -10.47
C VAL A 158 -7.55 -7.76 -11.77
N SER A 159 -6.68 -6.99 -12.40
CA SER A 159 -6.92 -6.31 -13.67
C SER A 159 -5.89 -6.75 -14.71
N ASN A 160 -6.28 -6.78 -15.98
CA ASN A 160 -5.35 -7.02 -17.09
C ASN A 160 -4.48 -5.79 -17.45
N TYR A 161 -4.86 -4.60 -17.00
CA TYR A 161 -4.12 -3.35 -17.19
C TYR A 161 -4.10 -2.50 -15.92
N ASP A 162 -3.17 -1.55 -15.85
CA ASP A 162 -3.06 -0.64 -14.71
C ASP A 162 -4.36 0.13 -14.48
N ILE A 163 -4.82 0.04 -13.24
CA ILE A 163 -5.96 0.79 -12.71
C ILE A 163 -5.53 1.47 -11.40
N SER A 164 -6.24 2.52 -10.99
CA SER A 164 -6.23 2.96 -9.60
C SER A 164 -7.48 2.46 -8.89
N VAL A 165 -7.35 2.09 -7.63
CA VAL A 165 -8.44 1.54 -6.81
C VAL A 165 -8.64 2.40 -5.57
N THR A 166 -9.86 2.82 -5.32
CA THR A 166 -10.25 3.61 -4.15
C THR A 166 -11.36 2.90 -3.40
N ALA A 167 -11.12 2.63 -2.13
CA ALA A 167 -12.11 2.04 -1.22
C ALA A 167 -12.90 3.15 -0.54
N MET A 168 -14.22 3.07 -0.58
CA MET A 168 -15.14 4.07 -0.04
C MET A 168 -16.07 3.44 0.98
N SER A 169 -16.33 4.17 2.07
CA SER A 169 -17.24 3.77 3.14
C SER A 169 -18.10 4.97 3.51
N GLU A 170 -19.41 4.81 3.50
CA GLU A 170 -20.37 5.88 3.78
C GLU A 170 -21.33 5.43 4.88
N ASN A 171 -21.66 6.35 5.79
CA ASN A 171 -22.71 6.17 6.78
C ASN A 171 -23.52 7.47 6.91
N SER A 172 -24.53 7.49 7.78
CA SER A 172 -25.49 8.60 7.91
C SER A 172 -24.89 9.98 8.25
N GLY A 173 -23.60 10.08 8.57
CA GLY A 173 -22.94 11.35 8.87
C GLY A 173 -21.44 11.40 8.57
N SER A 174 -20.89 10.39 7.91
CA SER A 174 -19.45 10.25 7.67
C SER A 174 -19.18 9.57 6.34
N LEU A 175 -18.18 10.08 5.63
CA LEU A 175 -17.68 9.53 4.37
C LEU A 175 -16.17 9.36 4.50
N ASN A 176 -15.71 8.14 4.33
CA ASN A 176 -14.28 7.82 4.32
C ASN A 176 -13.88 7.21 3.00
N THR A 177 -12.74 7.65 2.48
CA THR A 177 -12.14 7.04 1.29
C THR A 177 -10.66 6.85 1.53
N PHE A 178 -10.09 5.73 1.08
CA PHE A 178 -8.65 5.56 1.04
C PHE A 178 -8.20 4.97 -0.31
N GLN A 179 -7.00 5.35 -0.71
CA GLN A 179 -6.34 4.78 -1.88
C GLN A 179 -5.86 3.38 -1.56
N VAL A 180 -6.27 2.40 -2.37
CA VAL A 180 -5.76 1.03 -2.24
C VAL A 180 -4.42 0.94 -2.95
N LEU A 181 -3.41 0.46 -2.23
CA LEU A 181 -2.06 0.26 -2.75
C LEU A 181 -1.97 -1.06 -3.53
N PRO A 182 -1.31 -1.08 -4.69
CA PRO A 182 -1.07 -2.31 -5.42
C PRO A 182 -0.12 -3.22 -4.62
N VAL A 183 -0.20 -4.51 -4.87
CA VAL A 183 0.60 -5.53 -4.17
C VAL A 183 2.11 -5.28 -4.28
N ALA A 184 2.58 -4.82 -5.44
CA ALA A 184 3.98 -4.42 -5.64
C ALA A 184 4.43 -3.26 -4.74
N SER A 185 3.49 -2.47 -4.20
CA SER A 185 3.70 -1.40 -3.23
C SER A 185 3.42 -1.85 -1.78
N LEU A 186 3.28 -3.13 -1.50
CA LEU A 186 3.22 -3.64 -0.13
C LEU A 186 4.61 -4.07 0.37
N GLY A 187 4.71 -4.41 1.64
CA GLY A 187 5.95 -4.80 2.27
C GLY A 187 5.70 -5.50 3.60
N GLU A 188 6.75 -5.62 4.39
CA GLU A 188 6.80 -6.53 5.54
C GLU A 188 6.90 -5.80 6.88
N GLU A 189 7.25 -4.50 6.88
CA GLU A 189 7.45 -3.72 8.10
C GLU A 189 6.59 -2.44 8.07
N TYR A 190 5.82 -2.19 9.12
CA TYR A 190 4.92 -1.04 9.23
C TYR A 190 5.02 -0.38 10.60
N TYR A 191 4.93 0.95 10.62
CA TYR A 191 4.72 1.73 11.83
C TYR A 191 3.40 2.48 11.70
N VAL A 192 2.41 2.09 12.50
CA VAL A 192 1.03 2.54 12.35
C VAL A 192 0.62 3.35 13.58
N PRO A 193 0.26 4.64 13.42
CA PRO A 193 -0.42 5.40 14.45
C PRO A 193 -1.82 4.85 14.66
N LEU A 194 -2.12 4.50 15.89
CA LEU A 194 -3.44 4.06 16.32
C LEU A 194 -4.03 5.13 17.22
N ILE A 195 -5.08 5.78 16.73
CA ILE A 195 -5.82 6.78 17.47
C ILE A 195 -6.94 6.06 18.22
N TYR A 196 -6.95 6.18 19.54
CA TYR A 196 -8.03 5.69 20.39
C TYR A 196 -8.54 6.83 21.26
N SER A 197 -9.85 7.01 21.31
CA SER A 197 -10.50 8.04 22.12
C SER A 197 -11.53 7.37 23.01
N THR A 198 -12.81 7.67 22.84
CA THR A 198 -13.91 6.93 23.47
C THR A 198 -14.15 5.57 22.83
N MET A 199 -13.70 5.37 21.60
CA MET A 199 -13.77 4.11 20.87
C MET A 199 -12.35 3.57 20.60
N PRO A 200 -12.18 2.23 20.51
CA PRO A 200 -10.89 1.63 20.23
C PRO A 200 -10.36 2.07 18.86
N GLY A 201 -9.03 2.15 18.75
CA GLY A 201 -8.35 2.15 17.46
C GLY A 201 -8.44 0.77 16.84
N ILE A 202 -8.45 0.71 15.51
CA ILE A 202 -8.57 -0.53 14.74
C ILE A 202 -7.40 -0.67 13.79
N VAL A 203 -6.87 -1.89 13.68
CA VAL A 203 -5.95 -2.28 12.63
C VAL A 203 -6.39 -3.59 12.01
N THR A 204 -6.33 -3.67 10.69
CA THR A 204 -6.74 -4.79 9.86
C THR A 204 -5.59 -5.17 8.95
N ILE A 205 -5.17 -6.44 9.01
CA ILE A 205 -4.02 -6.97 8.28
C ILE A 205 -4.53 -8.07 7.35
N SER A 206 -4.25 -7.96 6.06
CA SER A 206 -4.58 -8.99 5.07
C SER A 206 -3.31 -9.65 4.55
N ALA A 207 -3.27 -10.98 4.61
CA ALA A 207 -2.16 -11.78 4.09
C ALA A 207 -2.36 -12.14 2.62
N LEU A 208 -1.25 -12.22 1.88
CA LEU A 208 -1.25 -12.61 0.46
C LEU A 208 -0.82 -14.06 0.26
N SER A 209 -0.04 -14.59 1.19
CA SER A 209 0.64 -15.88 1.08
C SER A 209 0.25 -16.81 2.22
N GLU A 210 0.38 -18.10 1.97
CA GLU A 210 0.16 -19.13 2.99
C GLU A 210 1.14 -19.01 4.16
N GLU A 211 0.68 -19.32 5.36
CA GLU A 211 1.47 -19.32 6.59
C GLU A 211 2.26 -18.01 6.83
N THR A 212 1.67 -16.86 6.49
CA THR A 212 2.27 -15.53 6.76
C THR A 212 2.27 -15.26 8.26
N LYS A 213 3.46 -15.08 8.85
CA LYS A 213 3.63 -14.84 10.28
C LYS A 213 3.79 -13.36 10.53
N VAL A 214 2.88 -12.80 11.32
CA VAL A 214 2.91 -11.40 11.73
C VAL A 214 3.24 -11.29 13.21
N THR A 215 4.08 -10.32 13.52
CA THR A 215 4.56 -9.96 14.85
C THR A 215 4.24 -8.50 15.11
N ILE A 216 3.45 -8.23 16.15
CA ILE A 216 2.96 -6.89 16.48
C ILE A 216 3.49 -6.50 17.86
N LYS A 217 4.03 -5.28 17.93
CA LYS A 217 4.55 -4.64 19.14
C LYS A 217 3.93 -3.25 19.28
N PHE A 218 3.73 -2.82 20.51
CA PHE A 218 3.20 -1.48 20.81
C PHE A 218 4.23 -0.62 21.51
N SER A 219 4.22 0.69 21.24
CA SER A 219 5.13 1.65 21.87
C SER A 219 4.86 1.89 23.35
N ARG A 220 3.68 1.46 23.85
CA ARG A 220 3.24 1.56 25.23
C ARG A 220 2.25 0.44 25.56
N LYS A 221 1.91 0.30 26.83
CA LYS A 221 0.91 -0.66 27.33
C LYS A 221 -0.48 -0.31 26.80
N VAL A 222 -1.17 -1.31 26.26
CA VAL A 222 -2.51 -1.20 25.64
C VAL A 222 -3.39 -2.38 25.99
N SER A 223 -4.70 -2.18 25.97
CA SER A 223 -5.67 -3.27 26.08
C SER A 223 -6.05 -3.72 24.68
N VAL A 224 -5.99 -5.02 24.42
CA VAL A 224 -6.24 -5.60 23.11
C VAL A 224 -7.45 -6.52 23.15
N GLY A 225 -8.43 -6.23 22.29
CA GLY A 225 -9.71 -6.91 22.25
C GLY A 225 -10.90 -5.95 22.27
N GLU A 226 -12.11 -6.50 22.15
CA GLU A 226 -13.37 -5.76 22.18
C GLU A 226 -13.72 -5.23 23.58
N ASP A 227 -13.40 -5.99 24.63
CA ASP A 227 -13.74 -5.64 26.00
C ASP A 227 -12.56 -4.95 26.69
N VAL A 228 -12.78 -3.75 27.21
CA VAL A 228 -11.79 -3.01 28.00
C VAL A 228 -11.56 -3.67 29.37
N SER A 229 -12.52 -4.46 29.86
CA SER A 229 -12.50 -5.11 31.17
C SER A 229 -12.01 -6.57 31.15
N THR A 230 -12.24 -7.31 30.06
CA THR A 230 -11.75 -8.70 29.87
C THR A 230 -10.71 -8.86 28.77
N GLY A 231 -10.46 -7.79 27.99
CA GLY A 231 -9.42 -7.75 26.97
C GLY A 231 -8.05 -8.00 27.56
N LYS A 232 -7.21 -8.72 26.82
CA LYS A 232 -5.84 -9.00 27.26
C LYS A 232 -5.08 -7.68 27.31
N VAL A 233 -4.63 -7.30 28.49
CA VAL A 233 -3.70 -6.18 28.65
C VAL A 233 -2.34 -6.62 28.11
N VAL A 234 -1.85 -5.91 27.10
CA VAL A 234 -0.55 -6.10 26.45
C VAL A 234 0.38 -5.00 26.93
N SER A 235 1.40 -5.35 27.71
CA SER A 235 2.35 -4.40 28.28
C SER A 235 3.44 -4.01 27.27
N THR A 236 4.13 -2.89 27.54
CA THR A 236 5.30 -2.49 26.74
C THR A 236 6.34 -3.61 26.72
N GLY A 237 6.62 -4.17 25.53
CA GLY A 237 7.53 -5.30 25.35
C GLY A 237 6.85 -6.65 25.10
N ASP A 238 5.55 -6.75 25.38
CA ASP A 238 4.74 -7.91 24.98
C ASP A 238 4.56 -7.92 23.46
N VAL A 239 4.55 -9.13 22.90
CA VAL A 239 4.49 -9.35 21.46
C VAL A 239 3.24 -10.15 21.13
N LEU A 240 2.39 -9.62 20.25
CA LEU A 240 1.32 -10.40 19.65
C LEU A 240 1.86 -11.09 18.39
N LYS A 241 1.59 -12.38 18.28
CA LYS A 241 1.95 -13.18 17.11
C LYS A 241 0.71 -13.79 16.53
N GLN A 242 0.59 -13.75 15.21
CA GLN A 242 -0.49 -14.39 14.49
C GLN A 242 0.06 -15.02 13.20
N SER A 243 -0.49 -16.16 12.82
CA SER A 243 -0.26 -16.77 11.51
C SER A 243 -1.52 -16.62 10.67
N LEU A 244 -1.38 -16.25 9.41
CA LEU A 244 -2.47 -16.04 8.46
C LEU A 244 -2.20 -16.88 7.21
N ASN A 245 -3.24 -17.53 6.70
CA ASN A 245 -3.19 -18.15 5.38
C ASN A 245 -3.49 -17.13 4.27
N SER A 246 -3.36 -17.54 3.01
CA SER A 246 -3.58 -16.63 1.89
C SER A 246 -4.99 -16.06 1.91
N PHE A 247 -5.09 -14.72 1.75
CA PHE A 247 -6.35 -13.96 1.77
C PHE A 247 -7.14 -14.01 3.08
N GLN A 248 -6.51 -14.45 4.16
CA GLN A 248 -7.07 -14.26 5.50
C GLN A 248 -6.78 -12.85 6.01
N THR A 249 -7.71 -12.37 6.80
CA THR A 249 -7.67 -11.07 7.48
C THR A 249 -7.56 -11.29 8.97
N TYR A 250 -6.71 -10.51 9.63
CA TYR A 250 -6.61 -10.42 11.09
C TYR A 250 -6.88 -8.99 11.53
N GLN A 251 -7.91 -8.80 12.36
CA GLN A 251 -8.30 -7.49 12.88
C GLN A 251 -8.04 -7.40 14.38
N VAL A 252 -7.54 -6.25 14.84
CA VAL A 252 -7.21 -6.01 16.24
C VAL A 252 -7.75 -4.67 16.70
N TYR A 253 -8.55 -4.72 17.77
CA TYR A 253 -8.94 -3.54 18.55
C TYR A 253 -7.95 -3.20 19.63
N ILE A 254 -7.70 -1.91 19.78
CA ILE A 254 -6.70 -1.36 20.67
C ILE A 254 -7.32 -0.22 21.45
N SER A 255 -7.32 -0.35 22.77
CA SER A 255 -7.87 0.61 23.70
C SER A 255 -6.88 0.92 24.83
N ARG A 256 -7.25 1.91 25.64
CA ARG A 256 -6.45 2.42 26.75
C ARG A 256 -6.27 1.35 27.82
N ALA A 257 -5.04 1.10 28.26
CA ALA A 257 -4.75 0.22 29.39
C ALA A 257 -4.57 0.97 30.72
N ASP A 258 -4.03 2.20 30.70
CA ASP A 258 -3.75 2.98 31.91
C ASP A 258 -4.29 4.43 31.80
N ASP A 259 -4.78 4.98 32.91
CA ASP A 259 -5.60 6.20 33.07
C ASP A 259 -4.81 7.52 33.19
N GLN A 260 -3.49 7.50 33.05
CA GLN A 260 -2.64 8.65 33.43
C GLN A 260 -2.06 9.53 32.32
N ASP A 261 -2.12 9.13 31.03
CA ASP A 261 -1.64 9.98 29.92
C ASP A 261 -2.78 10.61 29.09
N ASP A 262 -2.65 11.89 28.77
CA ASP A 262 -3.54 12.63 27.85
C ASP A 262 -3.30 12.28 26.36
N ASP A 263 -2.30 11.43 26.08
CA ASP A 263 -1.92 11.01 24.73
C ASP A 263 -2.84 9.89 24.21
N HIS A 264 -3.71 10.25 23.27
CA HIS A 264 -4.65 9.34 22.59
C HIS A 264 -4.06 8.52 21.43
N VAL A 265 -2.72 8.38 21.37
CA VAL A 265 -2.07 7.65 20.27
C VAL A 265 -1.02 6.65 20.75
N VAL A 266 -1.13 5.43 20.23
CA VAL A 266 -0.13 4.37 20.33
C VAL A 266 0.47 4.15 18.94
N VAL A 267 1.78 3.90 18.88
CA VAL A 267 2.42 3.45 17.64
C VAL A 267 2.52 1.93 17.68
N MET A 268 1.91 1.28 16.71
CA MET A 268 2.09 -0.14 16.45
C MET A 268 3.27 -0.34 15.51
N HIS A 269 4.17 -1.25 15.86
CA HIS A 269 5.20 -1.77 14.96
C HIS A 269 4.78 -3.19 14.55
N LEU A 270 4.59 -3.39 13.25
CA LEU A 270 4.28 -4.68 12.65
C LEU A 270 5.47 -5.17 11.84
N GLU A 271 5.85 -6.41 12.05
CA GLU A 271 6.86 -7.17 11.31
C GLU A 271 6.20 -8.44 10.77
N ALA A 272 6.23 -8.65 9.47
CA ALA A 272 5.78 -9.86 8.80
C ALA A 272 6.97 -10.58 8.15
N ASP A 273 6.85 -11.88 7.90
CA ASP A 273 7.82 -12.65 7.11
C ASP A 273 7.57 -12.58 5.60
N ARG A 274 6.40 -12.08 5.20
CA ARG A 274 5.98 -11.86 3.80
C ARG A 274 5.17 -10.56 3.69
N PRO A 275 5.02 -9.98 2.48
CA PRO A 275 4.23 -8.77 2.30
C PRO A 275 2.79 -8.91 2.81
N VAL A 276 2.27 -7.85 3.42
CA VAL A 276 0.88 -7.77 3.93
C VAL A 276 0.24 -6.43 3.58
N ALA A 277 -1.08 -6.39 3.47
CA ALA A 277 -1.81 -5.12 3.40
C ALA A 277 -2.26 -4.69 4.80
N VAL A 278 -2.01 -3.44 5.18
CA VAL A 278 -2.36 -2.92 6.51
C VAL A 278 -3.28 -1.71 6.38
N VAL A 279 -4.51 -1.85 6.87
CA VAL A 279 -5.49 -0.76 6.98
C VAL A 279 -5.71 -0.46 8.45
N SER A 280 -5.69 0.82 8.83
CA SER A 280 -5.82 1.22 10.23
C SER A 280 -6.58 2.52 10.37
N GLY A 281 -7.16 2.75 11.55
CA GLY A 281 -7.88 3.96 11.83
C GLY A 281 -8.71 3.88 13.10
N SER A 282 -9.89 4.48 13.07
CA SER A 282 -10.87 4.45 14.16
C SER A 282 -12.28 4.34 13.59
N ILE A 283 -13.08 3.49 14.23
CA ILE A 283 -14.50 3.32 13.88
C ILE A 283 -15.35 4.55 14.20
N CYS A 284 -14.83 5.44 15.05
CA CYS A 284 -15.51 6.63 15.56
C CYS A 284 -14.47 7.60 16.16
N ALA A 285 -13.81 8.36 15.29
CA ALA A 285 -12.88 9.41 15.65
C ALA A 285 -13.62 10.72 15.97
N ARG A 286 -13.51 11.23 17.21
CA ARG A 286 -14.00 12.57 17.57
C ARG A 286 -12.91 13.61 17.34
N MET A 287 -12.95 14.26 16.18
CA MET A 287 -11.95 15.24 15.79
C MET A 287 -12.64 16.56 15.41
N PRO A 288 -12.75 17.55 16.33
CA PRO A 288 -12.21 17.65 17.70
C PRO A 288 -12.98 16.94 18.83
N PRO A 289 -12.35 16.77 20.01
CA PRO A 289 -13.03 16.37 21.25
C PRO A 289 -14.16 17.34 21.63
N GLY A 290 -15.24 16.82 22.25
CA GLY A 290 -16.35 17.63 22.78
C GLY A 290 -17.56 17.80 21.86
N TYR A 291 -17.51 17.27 20.64
CA TYR A 291 -18.67 17.17 19.75
C TYR A 291 -19.32 15.79 19.85
N GLY A 292 -20.65 15.75 19.75
CA GLY A 292 -21.43 14.51 19.90
C GLY A 292 -21.33 13.55 18.70
N THR A 293 -20.83 14.02 17.56
CA THR A 293 -20.63 13.23 16.35
C THR A 293 -19.18 12.76 16.23
N CYS A 294 -18.98 11.61 15.58
CA CYS A 294 -17.66 11.09 15.27
C CYS A 294 -17.63 10.56 13.84
N ASP A 295 -16.43 10.54 13.26
CA ASP A 295 -16.21 10.07 11.90
C ASP A 295 -15.66 8.65 11.88
N TYR A 296 -16.10 7.87 10.90
CA TYR A 296 -15.39 6.66 10.52
C TYR A 296 -14.14 7.09 9.73
N LEU A 297 -12.94 6.79 10.22
CA LEU A 297 -11.71 7.26 9.61
C LEU A 297 -10.72 6.11 9.50
N VAL A 298 -10.45 5.63 8.29
CA VAL A 298 -9.52 4.53 8.04
C VAL A 298 -8.68 4.78 6.80
N GLU A 299 -7.42 4.34 6.83
CA GLU A 299 -6.45 4.52 5.75
C GLU A 299 -5.59 3.26 5.58
N GLN A 300 -5.20 2.94 4.34
CA GLN A 300 -4.20 1.93 4.07
C GLN A 300 -2.80 2.52 4.23
N PHE A 301 -1.99 1.92 5.11
CA PHE A 301 -0.65 2.42 5.41
C PHE A 301 0.37 1.85 4.43
N PRO A 302 1.29 2.67 3.90
CA PRO A 302 2.43 2.17 3.14
C PRO A 302 3.49 1.55 4.07
N PRO A 303 4.23 0.54 3.60
CA PRO A 303 5.32 -0.07 4.37
C PRO A 303 6.45 0.92 4.65
N PHE A 304 7.21 0.67 5.71
CA PHE A 304 8.28 1.53 6.21
C PHE A 304 9.37 1.81 5.17
N ASN A 305 9.64 0.86 4.27
CA ASN A 305 10.63 1.01 3.19
C ASN A 305 10.23 2.06 2.14
N GLN A 306 8.98 2.50 2.08
CA GLN A 306 8.50 3.53 1.15
C GLN A 306 8.45 4.93 1.73
N TRP A 307 8.72 5.07 3.03
CA TRP A 307 8.60 6.34 3.71
C TRP A 307 9.59 7.36 3.14
N GLY A 308 9.12 8.59 2.89
CA GLY A 308 9.93 9.67 2.34
C GLY A 308 10.82 10.32 3.41
N GLN A 309 11.91 10.98 3.04
CA GLN A 309 12.84 11.56 4.01
C GLN A 309 12.60 13.03 4.36
N ARG A 310 11.85 13.71 3.49
CA ARG A 310 11.60 15.14 3.55
C ARG A 310 10.13 15.36 3.32
N PHE A 311 9.59 16.29 4.08
CA PHE A 311 8.18 16.60 4.05
C PHE A 311 7.97 18.09 4.19
N THR A 312 7.02 18.60 3.43
CA THR A 312 6.55 19.97 3.55
C THR A 312 5.18 19.94 4.18
N ILE A 313 5.03 20.68 5.26
CA ILE A 313 3.78 20.79 5.97
C ILE A 313 3.23 22.20 5.72
N PRO A 314 2.10 22.34 5.00
CA PRO A 314 1.49 23.64 4.80
C PRO A 314 0.85 24.13 6.10
N SER A 315 0.83 25.44 6.30
CA SER A 315 0.03 26.05 7.37
C SER A 315 -1.45 25.99 7.00
N PHE A 316 -2.29 25.58 7.96
CA PHE A 316 -3.74 25.63 7.79
C PHE A 316 -4.22 27.09 7.91
N LEU A 317 -4.87 27.60 6.86
CA LEU A 317 -5.42 28.94 6.84
C LEU A 317 -6.34 29.16 8.06
N ASN A 318 -6.18 30.28 8.77
CA ASN A 318 -6.96 30.66 9.95
C ASN A 318 -6.87 29.74 11.19
N ARG A 319 -6.02 28.69 11.20
CA ARG A 319 -5.76 27.92 12.43
C ARG A 319 -4.62 28.54 13.24
N LYS A 320 -4.94 28.97 14.47
CA LYS A 320 -3.97 29.56 15.41
C LYS A 320 -3.10 28.51 16.14
N LYS A 321 -3.56 27.25 16.19
CA LYS A 321 -2.88 26.10 16.82
C LYS A 321 -3.22 24.81 16.07
N TYR A 322 -2.26 23.91 15.96
CA TYR A 322 -2.45 22.52 15.56
C TYR A 322 -1.32 21.69 16.17
N SER A 323 -1.60 20.41 16.40
CA SER A 323 -0.60 19.41 16.77
C SER A 323 -0.35 18.49 15.58
N MET A 324 0.86 17.97 15.51
CA MET A 324 1.26 17.01 14.48
C MET A 324 1.98 15.89 15.19
N LEU A 325 1.58 14.66 14.88
CA LEU A 325 2.27 13.47 15.30
C LEU A 325 3.22 13.06 14.18
N VAL A 326 4.52 13.16 14.46
CA VAL A 326 5.57 12.63 13.58
C VAL A 326 6.06 11.31 14.15
N ILE A 327 6.01 10.25 13.34
CA ILE A 327 6.51 8.92 13.71
C ILE A 327 7.85 8.68 13.01
N ALA A 328 8.86 8.36 13.83
CA ALA A 328 10.18 7.97 13.35
C ALA A 328 10.39 6.46 13.54
N GLY A 329 10.52 5.71 12.44
CA GLY A 329 10.69 4.25 12.50
C GLY A 329 12.03 3.81 13.10
N ARG A 330 13.17 4.27 12.56
CA ARG A 330 14.51 3.90 13.05
C ARG A 330 15.38 5.11 13.38
N ILE A 331 15.83 5.20 14.64
CA ILE A 331 16.79 6.20 15.09
C ILE A 331 18.15 5.51 15.33
N LYS A 332 19.18 5.82 14.52
CA LYS A 332 20.57 5.52 14.91
C LYS A 332 20.97 6.51 16.02
N GLN A 333 21.36 5.98 17.17
CA GLN A 333 21.61 6.65 18.46
C GLN A 333 22.80 7.62 18.52
N SER A 334 23.57 7.82 17.44
CA SER A 334 24.92 8.43 17.53
C SER A 334 25.02 9.95 17.31
N LEU A 335 23.92 10.68 17.12
CA LEU A 335 23.99 12.12 16.84
C LEU A 335 22.88 12.85 17.58
N ILE A 336 23.12 13.12 18.87
CA ILE A 336 22.38 14.14 19.62
C ILE A 336 23.32 15.33 19.78
N PRO A 337 23.24 16.38 18.93
CA PRO A 337 23.79 17.68 19.28
C PRO A 337 22.97 18.23 20.45
N GLN A 338 23.64 18.52 21.58
CA GLN A 338 23.04 19.17 22.74
C GLN A 338 22.75 20.65 22.44
N THR A 339 21.70 20.91 21.66
CA THR A 339 21.08 22.24 21.63
C THR A 339 19.61 22.11 22.02
N LYS A 340 19.25 22.92 23.02
CA LYS A 340 18.04 22.84 23.83
C LYS A 340 16.76 22.60 23.01
N THR A 341 15.90 21.74 23.57
CA THR A 341 14.50 21.46 23.20
C THR A 341 14.24 20.33 22.20
N LEU A 342 15.00 19.23 22.25
CA LEU A 342 14.55 17.92 21.77
C LEU A 342 15.00 16.87 22.81
N SER A 343 14.36 16.90 23.98
CA SER A 343 14.63 15.93 25.02
C SER A 343 14.13 14.55 24.60
N ARG A 344 15.10 13.69 24.21
CA ARG A 344 15.07 12.22 24.22
C ARG A 344 14.11 11.56 23.21
N LEU A 345 14.60 11.37 21.98
CA LEU A 345 13.96 10.48 20.99
C LEU A 345 14.51 9.06 21.11
N THR A 346 13.74 8.14 21.68
CA THR A 346 13.96 6.68 21.57
C THR A 346 13.16 6.10 20.39
N LYS A 347 13.44 4.86 19.94
CA LYS A 347 12.70 4.21 18.84
C LYS A 347 11.17 4.37 18.99
N ALA A 348 10.46 4.62 17.89
CA ALA A 348 9.02 4.92 17.89
C ALA A 348 8.63 6.14 18.76
N SER A 349 9.45 7.19 18.77
CA SER A 349 9.10 8.44 19.44
C SER A 349 8.10 9.25 18.62
N THR A 350 7.12 9.79 19.34
CA THR A 350 6.23 10.87 18.92
C THR A 350 6.94 12.20 19.10
N VAL A 351 6.99 13.03 18.06
CA VAL A 351 7.37 14.45 18.20
C VAL A 351 6.14 15.32 18.00
N TYR A 352 5.73 15.99 19.06
CA TYR A 352 4.74 17.07 18.99
C TYR A 352 5.43 18.35 18.54
N ILE A 353 5.21 18.76 17.28
CA ILE A 353 5.65 20.07 16.80
C ILE A 353 4.56 21.08 17.09
N HIS A 354 4.73 21.88 18.14
CA HIS A 354 3.92 23.08 18.37
C HIS A 354 4.62 24.26 17.69
N SER A 355 4.18 24.64 16.48
CA SER A 355 4.81 25.75 15.74
C SER A 355 3.78 26.81 15.31
N ARG A 356 4.03 28.05 15.71
CA ARG A 356 3.52 29.25 15.03
C ARG A 356 4.53 29.63 13.97
N VAL A 357 4.34 29.15 12.73
CA VAL A 357 5.19 29.42 11.56
C VAL A 357 6.65 29.01 11.78
N GLY A 358 7.07 27.91 11.15
CA GLY A 358 8.47 27.53 11.15
C GLY A 358 8.76 26.56 10.03
N TYR A 359 9.56 27.01 9.06
CA TYR A 359 10.27 26.09 8.18
C TYR A 359 11.18 25.23 9.06
N VAL A 360 11.04 23.91 8.96
CA VAL A 360 11.96 23.01 9.63
C VAL A 360 13.06 22.62 8.65
N LEU A 361 14.09 23.47 8.57
CA LEU A 361 15.33 23.18 7.85
C LEU A 361 16.14 22.16 8.65
N TRP A 362 15.98 20.86 8.33
CA TRP A 362 16.89 19.82 8.81
C TRP A 362 18.04 19.68 7.81
N SER A 363 19.08 20.52 7.98
CA SER A 363 20.35 20.31 7.29
C SER A 363 21.03 19.08 7.90
N GLN A 364 21.26 18.08 7.05
CA GLN A 364 21.93 16.81 7.34
C GLN A 364 21.10 15.84 8.19
N LEU A 365 20.43 14.86 7.54
CA LEU A 365 20.31 13.47 7.98
C LEU A 365 19.45 12.68 6.96
N SER A 366 19.87 11.46 6.65
CA SER A 366 19.36 10.58 5.58
C SER A 366 18.27 9.61 6.07
N ARG A 367 17.04 10.06 6.37
CA ARG A 367 16.03 9.16 7.02
C ARG A 367 14.58 9.39 6.62
N SER A 368 13.78 8.31 6.61
CA SER A 368 12.40 8.19 6.15
C SER A 368 11.30 8.30 7.25
N TRP A 369 10.14 8.94 6.99
CA TRP A 369 9.05 9.26 7.95
C TRP A 369 7.63 9.09 7.37
N SER A 370 6.59 9.08 8.23
CA SER A 370 5.18 9.26 7.85
C SER A 370 4.46 10.14 8.89
N PHE A 371 3.29 10.68 8.52
CA PHE A 371 2.51 11.58 9.37
C PHE A 371 1.17 10.99 9.76
N CYS A 372 0.72 11.35 10.96
CA CYS A 372 -0.68 11.30 11.31
C CYS A 372 -1.07 12.67 11.89
N PHE A 373 -2.20 13.22 11.43
CA PHE A 373 -2.70 14.48 11.96
C PHE A 373 -3.53 14.20 13.22
N GLN A 374 -3.14 14.79 14.34
CA GLN A 374 -3.94 14.77 15.56
C GLN A 374 -4.11 16.19 16.08
N ARG A 375 -5.35 16.56 16.41
CA ARG A 375 -5.66 17.86 17.00
C ARG A 375 -5.48 17.80 18.53
N HIS A 376 -4.70 18.72 19.09
CA HIS A 376 -4.87 19.17 20.48
C HIS A 376 -5.07 20.69 20.47
N GLY A 377 -6.11 21.14 21.19
CA GLY A 377 -6.50 22.55 21.42
C GLY A 377 -7.22 23.22 20.25
#